data_AF-A0A5E4NCB9-F1
#
_entry.id   AF-A0A5E4NCB9-F1
#
_cell.length_a   1.000
_cell.length_b   1.000
_cell.length_c   1.000
_cell.angle_alpha   90.00
_cell.angle_beta   90.00
_cell.angle_gamma   90.00
#
_symmetry.space_group_name_H-M   'P 1'
#
loop_
_entity.id
_entity.type
_entity.pdbx_description
1 polymer ?
#
loop_
_entity_poly.entity_id
_entity_poly.type
_entity_poly.pdbx_seq_one_letter_code
_entity_poly.pdbx_strand_id
1 'polypeptide(L)'
;MSKINEQHVCIKFCLKLVAPLLSSGLDVSRVAAKFVPQLLTSEQKENRLTNCQDLKNRSADINFIKNIISEDEKWVYGYDPETKLQSSQWKTKFSLDQKKLA
;
A
#
# COMPACT_ATOMS: atom_id res chain seq x y z
N MET A 1 11.71 24.17 -17.76
CA MET A 1 10.61 23.19 -17.88
C MET A 1 10.85 22.12 -18.94
N SER A 2 11.58 22.37 -20.05
CA SER A 2 11.83 21.36 -21.11
C SER A 2 12.73 20.18 -20.68
N LYS A 3 13.82 20.46 -19.96
CA LYS A 3 14.82 19.44 -19.58
C LYS A 3 14.29 18.34 -18.64
N ILE A 4 13.35 18.68 -17.74
CA ILE A 4 12.74 17.72 -16.80
C ILE A 4 11.81 16.75 -17.55
N ASN A 5 11.12 17.24 -18.58
CA ASN A 5 10.21 16.42 -19.37
C ASN A 5 10.99 15.45 -20.27
N GLU A 6 12.12 15.90 -20.83
CA GLU A 6 13.00 15.09 -21.67
C GLU A 6 13.72 13.99 -20.86
N GLN A 7 14.21 14.33 -19.66
CA GLN A 7 14.75 13.34 -18.71
C GLN A 7 13.69 12.31 -18.29
N HIS A 8 12.46 12.74 -17.99
CA HIS A 8 11.35 11.84 -17.69
C HIS A 8 11.00 10.91 -18.86
N VAL A 9 11.05 11.42 -20.10
CA VAL A 9 10.80 10.64 -21.31
C VAL A 9 11.90 9.61 -21.55
N CYS A 10 13.18 10.00 -21.44
CA CYS A 10 14.32 9.10 -21.53
C CYS A 10 14.28 8.00 -20.46
N ILE A 11 14.01 8.36 -19.20
CA ILE A 11 13.87 7.39 -18.10
C ILE A 11 12.75 6.40 -18.39
N LYS A 12 11.57 6.88 -18.85
CA LYS A 12 10.44 6.02 -19.20
C LYS A 12 10.75 5.11 -20.39
N PHE A 13 11.48 5.58 -21.39
CA PHE A 13 11.89 4.80 -22.55
C PHE A 13 12.88 3.69 -22.16
N CYS A 14 13.92 4.03 -21.41
CA CYS A 14 14.90 3.06 -20.91
C CYS A 14 14.24 2.00 -20.01
N LEU A 15 13.30 2.40 -19.13
CA LEU A 15 12.53 1.47 -18.30
C LEU A 15 11.72 0.46 -19.13
N LYS A 16 11.15 0.86 -20.26
CA LYS A 16 10.40 -0.05 -21.15
C LYS A 16 11.30 -1.06 -21.86
N LEU A 17 12.53 -0.69 -22.19
CA LEU A 17 13.50 -1.58 -22.84
C LEU A 17 14.14 -2.56 -21.86
N VAL A 18 14.44 -2.11 -20.64
CA VAL A 18 15.13 -2.91 -19.63
C VAL A 18 14.18 -3.87 -18.90
N ALA A 19 12.90 -3.51 -18.73
CA ALA A 19 11.93 -4.32 -18.01
C ALA A 19 11.76 -5.77 -18.53
N PRO A 20 11.65 -6.02 -19.86
CA PRO A 20 11.58 -7.37 -20.38
C PRO A 20 12.84 -8.19 -20.11
N LEU A 21 14.03 -7.61 -20.31
CA LEU A 21 15.32 -8.28 -20.08
C LEU A 21 15.49 -8.71 -18.63
N LEU A 22 15.08 -7.84 -17.70
CA LEU A 22 15.08 -8.14 -16.27
C LEU A 22 14.09 -9.27 -15.96
N SER A 23 12.86 -9.20 -16.46
CA SER A 23 11.83 -10.20 -16.16
C SER A 23 12.10 -11.57 -16.78
N SER A 24 12.59 -11.63 -18.03
CA SER A 24 12.83 -12.89 -18.74
C SER A 24 14.23 -13.45 -18.52
N GLY A 25 15.24 -12.57 -18.40
CA GLY A 25 16.64 -12.98 -18.29
C GLY A 25 17.11 -13.21 -16.87
N LEU A 26 16.55 -12.49 -15.89
CA LEU A 26 16.97 -12.55 -14.48
C LEU A 26 15.85 -12.97 -13.52
N ASP A 27 14.65 -13.25 -14.05
CA ASP A 27 13.48 -13.68 -13.27
C ASP A 27 13.16 -12.74 -12.09
N VAL A 28 13.34 -11.43 -12.33
CA VAL A 28 13.01 -10.38 -11.37
C VAL A 28 11.70 -9.70 -11.74
N SER A 29 10.89 -9.40 -10.74
CA SER A 29 9.61 -8.71 -10.90
C SER A 29 9.66 -7.32 -10.28
N ARG A 30 8.91 -6.38 -10.84
CA ARG A 30 8.77 -5.04 -10.28
C ARG A 30 7.67 -5.05 -9.22
N VAL A 31 8.04 -4.78 -7.96
CA VAL A 31 7.13 -4.83 -6.81
C VAL A 31 7.10 -3.47 -6.13
N ALA A 32 5.90 -2.92 -5.94
CA ALA A 32 5.68 -1.72 -5.13
C ALA A 32 5.69 -2.06 -3.64
N ALA A 33 6.25 -1.19 -2.81
CA ALA A 33 6.14 -1.31 -1.37
C ALA A 33 4.67 -1.35 -0.94
N LYS A 34 4.31 -2.32 -0.10
CA LYS A 34 2.97 -2.40 0.50
C LYS A 34 3.07 -1.93 1.94
N PHE A 35 2.19 -1.00 2.32
CA PHE A 35 1.96 -0.70 3.72
C PHE A 35 1.26 -1.91 4.35
N VAL A 36 1.92 -2.51 5.35
CA VAL A 36 1.34 -3.60 6.12
C VAL A 36 0.87 -2.97 7.44
N PRO A 37 -0.43 -3.05 7.78
CA PRO A 37 -0.91 -2.63 9.09
C PRO A 37 -0.08 -3.28 10.20
N GLN A 38 0.03 -2.61 11.35
CA GLN A 38 0.80 -3.10 12.49
C GLN A 38 0.52 -4.58 12.78
N LEU A 39 1.59 -5.35 13.06
CA LEU A 39 1.47 -6.73 13.48
C LEU A 39 0.78 -6.78 14.85
N LEU A 40 -0.45 -7.28 14.87
CA LEU A 40 -1.24 -7.39 16.08
C LEU A 40 -0.76 -8.55 16.96
N THR A 41 -0.73 -8.33 18.27
CA THR A 41 -0.56 -9.40 19.26
C THR A 41 -1.77 -10.34 19.27
N SER A 42 -1.63 -11.54 19.82
CA SER A 42 -2.76 -12.49 19.95
C SER A 42 -3.92 -11.89 20.73
N GLU A 43 -3.63 -11.18 21.82
CA GLU A 43 -4.63 -10.48 22.65
C GLU A 43 -5.37 -9.37 21.86
N GLN A 44 -4.64 -8.55 21.08
CA GLN A 44 -5.27 -7.53 20.25
C GLN A 44 -6.20 -8.13 19.18
N LYS A 45 -5.85 -9.29 18.64
CA LYS A 45 -6.71 -10.02 17.68
C LYS A 45 -7.97 -10.54 18.35
N GLU A 46 -7.85 -11.12 19.53
CA GLU A 46 -8.99 -11.62 20.30
C GLU A 46 -9.93 -10.48 20.69
N ASN A 47 -9.41 -9.39 21.23
CA ASN A 47 -10.20 -8.20 21.57
C ASN A 47 -10.93 -7.64 20.34
N ARG A 48 -10.25 -7.55 19.19
CA ARG A 48 -10.89 -7.14 17.93
C ARG A 48 -12.00 -8.08 17.51
N LEU A 49 -11.81 -9.40 17.61
CA LEU A 49 -12.83 -10.38 17.26
C LEU A 49 -14.08 -10.22 18.14
N THR A 50 -13.88 -10.15 19.45
CA THR A 50 -14.96 -9.97 20.44
C THR A 50 -15.74 -8.69 20.17
N ASN A 51 -15.06 -7.56 19.99
CA ASN A 51 -15.72 -6.27 19.72
C ASN A 51 -16.47 -6.27 18.38
N CYS A 52 -15.87 -6.83 17.33
CA CYS A 52 -16.54 -6.95 16.03
C CYS A 52 -17.79 -7.81 16.11
N GLN A 53 -17.77 -8.88 16.90
CA GLN A 53 -18.90 -9.78 17.05
C GLN A 53 -20.05 -9.14 17.83
N ASP A 54 -19.76 -8.39 18.89
CA ASP A 54 -20.75 -7.58 19.62
C ASP A 54 -21.35 -6.48 18.72
N LEU A 55 -20.50 -5.71 18.02
CA LEU A 55 -20.96 -4.67 17.10
C LEU A 55 -21.82 -5.23 15.96
N LYS A 56 -21.49 -6.42 15.45
CA LYS A 56 -22.28 -7.13 14.44
C LYS A 56 -23.67 -7.52 14.95
N ASN A 57 -23.78 -7.92 16.22
CA ASN A 57 -25.09 -8.25 16.79
C ASN A 57 -25.93 -6.98 16.96
N ARG A 58 -25.32 -5.87 17.38
CA ARG A 58 -26.00 -4.57 17.53
C ARG A 58 -26.37 -3.92 16.20
N SER A 59 -25.60 -4.17 15.14
CA SER A 59 -25.89 -3.65 13.80
C SER A 59 -27.13 -4.23 13.13
N ALA A 60 -27.73 -5.28 13.71
CA ALA A 60 -29.05 -5.76 13.31
C ALA A 60 -30.14 -4.69 13.53
N ASP A 61 -29.94 -3.78 14.50
CA ASP A 61 -30.79 -2.61 14.69
C ASP A 61 -30.32 -1.46 13.78
N ILE A 62 -31.18 -1.06 12.83
CA ILE A 62 -30.92 0.06 11.92
C ILE A 62 -30.77 1.38 12.69
N ASN A 63 -31.46 1.55 13.81
CA ASN A 63 -31.38 2.78 14.60
C ASN A 63 -30.01 2.91 15.29
N PHE A 64 -29.42 1.78 15.71
CA PHE A 64 -28.06 1.77 16.24
C PHE A 64 -27.07 2.36 15.21
N ILE A 65 -27.11 1.90 13.96
CA ILE A 65 -26.20 2.39 12.91
C ILE A 65 -26.44 3.88 12.59
N LYS A 66 -27.71 4.31 12.53
CA LYS A 66 -28.06 5.72 12.23
C LYS A 66 -27.53 6.70 13.28
N ASN A 67 -27.34 6.24 14.51
CA ASN A 67 -26.88 7.08 15.62
C ASN A 67 -25.35 7.10 15.76
N ILE A 68 -24.62 6.33 14.94
CA ILE A 68 -23.15 6.34 14.96
C ILE A 68 -22.66 7.59 14.24
N ILE A 69 -21.94 8.43 14.97
CA ILE A 69 -21.16 9.55 14.41
C ILE A 69 -19.69 9.14 14.51
N SER A 70 -19.01 9.05 13.35
CA SER A 70 -17.58 8.76 13.27
C SER A 70 -16.81 10.00 12.87
N GLU A 71 -15.67 10.22 13.50
CA GLU A 71 -14.72 11.27 13.15
C GLU A 71 -13.34 10.64 12.99
N ASP A 72 -12.60 11.05 11.96
CA ASP A 72 -11.22 10.64 11.71
C ASP A 72 -10.49 11.76 10.96
N GLU A 73 -9.18 11.83 11.14
CA GLU A 73 -8.34 12.84 10.51
C GLU A 73 -7.52 12.23 9.36
N LYS A 74 -7.48 12.94 8.23
CA LYS A 74 -6.65 12.54 7.10
C LYS A 74 -5.68 13.66 6.73
N TRP A 75 -4.41 13.30 6.63
CA TRP A 75 -3.38 14.19 6.08
C TRP A 75 -3.64 14.48 4.60
N VAL A 76 -3.73 15.77 4.25
CA VAL A 76 -3.81 16.26 2.87
C VAL A 76 -2.49 16.92 2.53
N TYR A 77 -1.76 16.33 1.57
CA TYR A 77 -0.47 16.84 1.13
C TYR A 77 -0.64 17.90 0.05
N GLY A 78 0.16 18.97 0.10
CA GLY A 78 0.24 20.00 -0.94
C GLY A 78 1.03 19.57 -2.19
N TYR A 79 1.44 18.32 -2.26
CA TYR A 79 2.16 17.69 -3.37
C TYR A 79 1.63 16.27 -3.59
N ASP A 80 1.90 15.68 -4.75
CA ASP A 80 1.56 14.28 -5.02
C ASP A 80 2.52 13.38 -4.22
N PRO A 81 2.06 12.70 -3.15
CA PRO A 81 2.92 11.81 -2.39
C PRO A 81 3.45 10.70 -3.29
N GLU A 82 4.63 10.19 -2.96
CA GLU A 82 5.35 9.22 -3.80
C GLU A 82 4.41 8.09 -4.27
N THR A 83 4.09 8.08 -5.57
CA THR A 83 3.07 7.17 -6.12
C THR A 83 3.55 5.73 -6.01
N LYS A 84 2.64 4.74 -5.98
CA LYS A 84 3.00 3.30 -5.99
C LYS A 84 4.05 2.93 -7.06
N LEU A 85 4.10 3.69 -8.16
CA LEU A 85 5.09 3.55 -9.23
C LEU A 85 6.48 4.04 -8.85
N GLN A 86 6.58 5.11 -8.07
CA GLN A 86 7.86 5.66 -7.60
C GLN A 86 8.47 4.79 -6.49
N SER A 87 7.64 4.16 -5.63
CA SER A 87 8.11 3.22 -4.60
C SER A 87 8.38 1.79 -5.10
N SER A 88 8.30 1.57 -6.42
CA SER A 88 8.51 0.26 -7.04
C SER A 88 9.99 -0.08 -7.18
N GLN A 89 10.37 -1.28 -6.74
CA GLN A 89 11.73 -1.81 -6.88
C GLN A 89 11.71 -3.15 -7.63
N TRP A 90 12.81 -3.46 -8.33
CA TRP A 90 13.01 -4.77 -8.96
C TRP A 90 13.49 -5.78 -7.91
N LYS A 91 12.79 -6.91 -7.81
CA LYS A 91 13.03 -7.94 -6.80
C LYS A 91 13.12 -9.33 -7.44
N THR A 92 14.08 -10.13 -7.00
CA THR A 92 14.17 -11.55 -7.31
C THR A 92 13.15 -12.34 -6.50
N LYS A 93 12.76 -13.53 -6.98
CA LYS A 93 11.83 -14.43 -6.26
C LYS A 93 12.29 -14.80 -4.84
N PHE A 94 13.60 -14.74 -4.58
CA PHE A 94 14.19 -15.09 -3.28
C PHE A 94 14.36 -13.88 -2.34
N SER A 95 14.05 -12.66 -2.79
CA SER A 95 14.15 -11.50 -1.92
C SER A 95 13.02 -11.53 -0.88
N LEU A 96 13.38 -11.51 0.40
CA LEU A 96 12.41 -11.38 1.48
C LEU A 96 11.78 -9.99 1.42
N ASP A 97 10.46 -9.92 1.60
CA ASP A 97 9.78 -8.64 1.72
C ASP A 97 10.24 -7.94 3.00
N GLN A 98 11.02 -6.86 2.83
CA GLN A 98 11.28 -5.92 3.90
C GLN A 98 9.95 -5.29 4.33
N LYS A 99 9.41 -5.75 5.45
CA LYS A 99 8.27 -5.11 6.11
C LYS A 99 8.75 -3.74 6.59
N LYS A 100 8.34 -2.68 5.89
CA LYS A 100 8.42 -1.34 6.46
C LYS A 100 7.34 -1.25 7.54
N LEU A 101 7.78 -1.30 8.80
CA LEU A 101 6.96 -0.97 9.95
C LEU A 101 6.77 0.54 9.93
N ALA A 102 5.52 0.99 9.91
CA ALA A 102 5.16 2.38 10.17
C ALA A 102 5.20 2.65 11.67
#